data_AF-A0A5B6UTS0-F1
#
_entry.id   AF-A0A5B6UTS0-F1
#
_cell.length_a   1.000
_cell.length_b   1.000
_cell.length_c   1.000
_cell.angle_alpha   90.00
_cell.angle_beta   90.00
_cell.angle_gamma   90.00
#
_symmetry.space_group_name_H-M   'P 1'
#
loop_
_entity.id
_entity.type
_entity.pdbx_description
1 polymer ?
#
loop_
_entity_poly.entity_id
_entity_poly.type
_entity_poly.pdbx_seq_one_letter_code
_entity_poly.pdbx_strand_id
1 'polypeptide(L)'
;MNGKRGSVEINIQQLLKLKVHKKARDSNRVTFSFKVGLAVLLVSLLILVQGPYEIFGTDIIWSILTVAMMFEYTVGSTFNRGFNRALGSLLTGILAIGVAQLALRTGRVVEPIIVGISIFFIGSISSISSSTEKKCIYANVKQLCAGAITSFMKLWPSFIPYEYGFRVVLYTYCLIIVSGYRMGNPIRTAMDRLYSIAIRTFVALFVNVLLFPIWSGEQLLKEFVDNFNLLAAALEECVKRYLEDEGLDHQEFTKAMLLDEFPDEPAYRKWQAISHVEFIGQIQANATKWEPPHGPPLLLSMVRVC
;
A
#
# COMPACT_ATOMS: atom_id res chain seq x y z
N MET A 1 9.94 44.68 28.11
CA MET A 1 10.82 44.20 27.01
C MET A 1 11.15 42.70 27.06
N ASN A 2 10.88 41.96 28.15
CA ASN A 2 11.16 40.52 28.23
C ASN A 2 10.20 39.61 27.43
N GLY A 3 8.93 40.00 27.22
CA GLY A 3 7.95 39.17 26.49
C GLY A 3 8.24 38.95 24.99
N LYS A 4 8.86 39.93 24.31
CA LYS A 4 9.23 39.80 22.89
C LYS A 4 10.46 38.90 22.67
N ARG A 5 11.37 38.80 23.64
CA ARG A 5 12.60 37.98 23.53
C ARG A 5 12.29 36.48 23.65
N GLY A 6 11.41 36.10 24.58
CA GLY A 6 10.94 34.71 24.74
C GLY A 6 10.11 34.19 23.55
N SER A 7 9.23 35.01 22.99
CA SER A 7 8.43 34.63 21.80
C SER A 7 9.29 34.45 20.53
N VAL A 8 10.40 35.17 20.40
CA VAL A 8 11.35 35.02 19.29
C VAL A 8 12.23 33.78 19.46
N GLU A 9 12.71 33.47 20.67
CA GLU A 9 13.49 32.24 20.93
C GLU A 9 12.66 30.97 20.70
N ILE A 10 11.38 30.97 21.11
CA ILE A 10 10.46 29.83 20.87
C ILE A 10 10.23 29.61 19.37
N ASN A 11 10.04 30.68 18.59
CA ASN A 11 9.90 30.61 17.13
C ASN A 11 11.15 30.07 16.44
N ILE A 12 12.35 30.49 16.87
CA ILE A 12 13.62 30.01 16.28
C ILE A 12 13.82 28.52 16.57
N GLN A 13 13.52 28.06 17.79
CA GLN A 13 13.63 26.65 18.17
C GLN A 13 12.65 25.77 17.38
N GLN A 14 11.41 26.21 17.20
CA GLN A 14 10.42 25.52 16.35
C GLN A 14 10.88 25.47 14.89
N LEU A 15 11.39 26.58 14.34
CA LEU A 15 11.93 26.62 12.98
C LEU A 15 13.16 25.71 12.81
N LEU A 16 14.02 25.59 13.82
CA LEU A 16 15.15 24.68 13.81
C LEU A 16 14.70 23.22 13.82
N LYS A 17 13.77 22.85 14.70
CA LYS A 17 13.17 21.50 14.72
C LYS A 17 12.51 21.15 13.39
N LEU A 18 11.74 22.08 12.82
CA LEU A 18 11.11 21.91 11.50
C LEU A 18 12.15 21.72 10.38
N LYS A 19 13.23 22.53 10.36
CA LYS A 19 14.31 22.38 9.38
C LYS A 19 15.04 21.05 9.51
N VAL A 20 15.30 20.58 10.73
CA VAL A 20 15.95 19.29 10.99
C VAL A 20 15.05 18.12 10.55
N HIS A 21 13.77 18.13 10.93
CA HIS A 21 12.80 17.11 10.49
C HIS A 21 12.66 17.09 8.97
N LYS A 22 12.56 18.27 8.34
CA LYS A 22 12.47 18.39 6.87
C LYS A 22 13.73 17.83 6.19
N LYS A 23 14.92 18.18 6.67
CA LYS A 23 16.19 17.68 6.12
C LYS A 23 16.31 16.15 6.22
N ALA A 24 15.94 15.57 7.35
CA ALA A 24 15.94 14.12 7.53
C ALA A 24 14.93 13.43 6.58
N ARG A 25 13.72 14.00 6.43
CA ARG A 25 12.70 13.50 5.51
C ARG A 25 13.17 13.57 4.05
N ASP A 26 13.80 14.67 3.64
CA ASP A 26 14.32 14.86 2.28
C ASP A 26 15.46 13.88 1.98
N SER A 27 16.37 13.67 2.95
CA SER A 27 17.46 12.67 2.84
C SER A 27 16.93 11.25 2.62
N ASN A 28 15.89 10.86 3.37
CA ASN A 28 15.29 9.53 3.23
C ASN A 28 14.59 9.34 1.89
N ARG A 29 13.96 10.39 1.34
CA ARG A 29 13.37 10.34 -0.02
C ARG A 29 14.42 10.15 -1.11
N VAL A 30 15.57 10.82 -1.02
CA VAL A 30 16.69 10.63 -1.96
C VAL A 30 17.20 9.19 -1.88
N THR A 31 17.41 8.69 -0.66
CA THR A 31 17.84 7.31 -0.41
C THR A 31 16.83 6.32 -1.00
N PHE A 32 15.54 6.54 -0.78
CA PHE A 32 14.48 5.70 -1.34
C PHE A 32 14.51 5.68 -2.88
N SER A 33 14.52 6.84 -3.55
CA SER A 33 14.58 6.91 -5.01
C SER A 33 15.83 6.22 -5.58
N PHE A 34 16.97 6.35 -4.90
CA PHE A 34 18.20 5.65 -5.27
C PHE A 34 18.05 4.13 -5.17
N LYS A 35 17.44 3.60 -4.09
CA LYS A 35 17.17 2.16 -3.94
C LYS A 35 16.29 1.61 -5.06
N VAL A 36 15.21 2.32 -5.39
CA VAL A 36 14.28 1.91 -6.46
C VAL A 36 15.03 1.85 -7.79
N GLY A 37 15.80 2.89 -8.12
CA GLY A 37 16.61 2.94 -9.34
C GLY A 37 17.64 1.80 -9.40
N LEU A 38 18.34 1.54 -8.30
CA LEU A 38 19.33 0.47 -8.23
C LEU A 38 18.70 -0.92 -8.33
N ALA A 39 17.52 -1.16 -7.75
CA ALA A 39 16.82 -2.42 -7.91
C ALA A 39 16.34 -2.67 -9.34
N VAL A 40 15.78 -1.63 -9.98
CA VAL A 40 15.40 -1.67 -11.39
C VAL A 40 16.62 -1.94 -12.28
N LEU A 41 17.77 -1.31 -11.98
CA LEU A 41 19.02 -1.55 -12.68
C LEU A 41 19.51 -2.99 -12.49
N LEU A 42 19.55 -3.49 -11.25
CA LEU A 42 19.97 -4.86 -10.95
C LEU A 42 19.09 -5.90 -11.64
N VAL A 43 17.77 -5.70 -11.65
CA VAL A 43 16.86 -6.62 -12.36
C VAL A 43 17.04 -6.52 -13.87
N SER A 44 17.24 -5.31 -14.40
CA SER A 44 17.53 -5.14 -15.82
C SER A 44 18.83 -5.86 -16.21
N LEU A 45 19.90 -5.72 -15.43
CA LEU A 45 21.15 -6.45 -15.63
C LEU A 45 20.97 -7.95 -15.51
N LEU A 46 20.13 -8.42 -14.59
CA LEU A 46 19.84 -9.84 -14.42
C LEU A 46 19.17 -10.43 -15.68
N ILE A 47 18.36 -9.64 -16.38
CA ILE A 47 17.69 -10.05 -17.62
C ILE A 47 18.67 -10.15 -18.80
N LEU A 48 19.79 -9.41 -18.77
CA LEU A 48 20.85 -9.52 -19.79
C LEU A 48 21.68 -10.81 -19.66
N VAL A 49 21.64 -11.49 -18.51
CA VAL A 49 22.34 -12.77 -18.32
C VAL A 49 21.56 -13.89 -19.02
N GLN A 50 22.28 -14.75 -19.75
CA GLN A 50 21.69 -15.76 -20.64
C GLN A 50 20.78 -16.77 -19.92
N GLY A 51 21.10 -17.16 -18.68
CA GLY A 51 20.28 -18.10 -17.91
C GLY A 51 18.89 -17.54 -17.57
N PRO A 52 18.79 -16.39 -16.87
CA PRO A 52 17.51 -15.73 -16.62
C PRO A 52 16.73 -15.37 -17.89
N TYR A 53 17.41 -14.97 -18.97
CA TYR A 53 16.76 -14.50 -20.20
C TYR A 53 15.76 -15.52 -20.78
N GLU A 54 16.07 -16.82 -20.77
CA GLU A 54 15.15 -17.86 -21.25
C GLU A 54 13.85 -17.96 -20.43
N ILE A 55 13.92 -17.63 -19.13
CA ILE A 55 12.78 -17.63 -18.21
C ILE A 55 12.00 -16.30 -18.31
N PHE A 56 12.71 -15.19 -18.54
CA PHE A 56 12.15 -13.83 -18.56
C PHE A 56 11.67 -13.36 -19.94
N GLY A 57 12.00 -14.05 -21.04
CA GLY A 57 11.94 -13.50 -22.41
C GLY A 57 10.63 -12.83 -22.85
N THR A 58 9.47 -13.34 -22.41
CA THR A 58 8.15 -12.73 -22.75
C THR A 58 7.63 -11.76 -21.67
N ASP A 59 8.31 -11.66 -20.53
CA ASP A 59 7.85 -10.94 -19.34
C ASP A 59 8.79 -9.87 -18.84
N ILE A 60 9.76 -9.46 -19.67
CA ILE A 60 10.79 -8.48 -19.31
C ILE A 60 10.14 -7.19 -18.79
N ILE A 61 9.13 -6.68 -19.49
CA ILE A 61 8.42 -5.46 -19.10
C ILE A 61 7.71 -5.64 -17.75
N TRP A 62 7.01 -6.77 -17.58
CA TRP A 62 6.37 -7.10 -16.31
C TRP A 62 7.42 -7.27 -15.21
N SER A 63 8.58 -7.82 -15.51
CA SER A 63 9.68 -8.00 -14.57
C SER A 63 10.12 -6.68 -13.96
N ILE A 64 10.43 -5.71 -14.81
CA ILE A 64 10.89 -4.39 -14.40
C ILE A 64 9.77 -3.63 -13.66
N LEU A 65 8.56 -3.63 -14.24
CA LEU A 65 7.43 -2.94 -13.64
C LEU A 65 7.13 -3.48 -12.25
N THR A 66 7.18 -4.78 -12.07
CA THR A 66 6.77 -5.42 -10.81
C THR A 66 7.74 -5.18 -9.68
N VAL A 67 9.03 -5.11 -9.97
CA VAL A 67 10.04 -4.68 -9.01
C VAL A 67 9.79 -3.23 -8.64
N ALA A 68 9.62 -2.34 -9.61
CA ALA A 68 9.33 -0.93 -9.34
C ALA A 68 8.06 -0.73 -8.49
N MET A 69 6.99 -1.48 -8.78
CA MET A 69 5.73 -1.45 -8.03
C MET A 69 5.85 -2.02 -6.61
N MET A 70 6.78 -2.93 -6.37
CA MET A 70 6.94 -3.59 -5.07
C MET A 70 7.66 -2.72 -4.05
N PHE A 71 8.47 -1.75 -4.49
CA PHE A 71 9.16 -0.86 -3.58
C PHE A 71 8.18 0.05 -2.85
N GLU A 72 8.23 -0.05 -1.53
CA GLU A 72 7.55 0.82 -0.61
C GLU A 72 8.59 1.57 0.23
N TYR A 73 8.18 2.68 0.84
CA TYR A 73 9.09 3.55 1.57
C TYR A 73 9.79 2.85 2.76
N THR A 74 9.16 1.83 3.34
CA THR A 74 9.71 1.00 4.43
C THR A 74 10.02 -0.42 3.95
N VAL A 75 10.98 -1.06 4.64
CA VAL A 75 11.36 -2.46 4.39
C VAL A 75 10.18 -3.39 4.66
N GLY A 76 9.49 -3.24 5.81
CA GLY A 76 8.34 -4.06 6.16
C GLY A 76 7.17 -3.95 5.18
N SER A 77 6.89 -2.75 4.64
CA SER A 77 5.84 -2.55 3.65
C SER A 77 6.21 -3.22 2.32
N THR A 78 7.48 -3.10 1.90
CA THR A 78 7.98 -3.78 0.70
C THR A 78 7.89 -5.30 0.84
N PHE A 79 8.23 -5.83 2.02
CA PHE A 79 8.09 -7.25 2.33
C PHE A 79 6.64 -7.71 2.27
N ASN A 80 5.73 -7.02 2.96
CA ASN A 80 4.31 -7.34 2.94
C ASN A 80 3.76 -7.34 1.50
N ARG A 81 4.08 -6.31 0.71
CA ARG A 81 3.64 -6.20 -0.69
C ARG A 81 4.22 -7.31 -1.57
N GLY A 82 5.49 -7.64 -1.39
CA GLY A 82 6.17 -8.71 -2.11
C GLY A 82 5.68 -10.10 -1.74
N PHE A 83 5.41 -10.34 -0.46
CA PHE A 83 4.86 -11.60 0.03
C PHE A 83 3.43 -11.82 -0.47
N ASN A 84 2.56 -10.82 -0.31
CA ASN A 84 1.17 -10.88 -0.81
C ASN A 84 1.13 -11.07 -2.33
N ARG A 85 2.07 -10.46 -3.05
CA ARG A 85 2.25 -10.68 -4.48
C ARG A 85 2.64 -12.12 -4.81
N ALA A 86 3.66 -12.66 -4.15
CA ALA A 86 4.13 -14.02 -4.37
C ALA A 86 3.02 -15.04 -4.08
N LEU A 87 2.32 -14.88 -2.95
CA LEU A 87 1.21 -15.73 -2.55
C LEU A 87 0.03 -15.64 -3.53
N GLY A 88 -0.36 -14.42 -3.93
CA GLY A 88 -1.43 -14.22 -4.91
C GLY A 88 -1.11 -14.88 -6.25
N SER A 89 0.13 -14.75 -6.74
CA SER A 89 0.55 -15.41 -7.97
C SER A 89 0.65 -16.94 -7.85
N LEU A 90 1.04 -17.49 -6.68
CA LEU A 90 1.01 -18.93 -6.42
C LEU A 90 -0.41 -19.49 -6.51
N LEU A 91 -1.36 -18.87 -5.80
CA LEU A 91 -2.78 -19.26 -5.84
C LEU A 91 -3.35 -19.16 -7.26
N THR A 92 -2.98 -18.08 -7.96
CA THR A 92 -3.37 -17.87 -9.36
C THR A 92 -2.80 -18.94 -10.28
N GLY A 93 -1.53 -19.31 -10.10
CA GLY A 93 -0.88 -20.35 -10.89
C GLY A 93 -1.54 -21.71 -10.69
N ILE A 94 -1.86 -22.07 -9.45
CA ILE A 94 -2.58 -23.32 -9.13
C ILE A 94 -3.96 -23.32 -9.81
N LEU A 95 -4.71 -22.22 -9.69
CA LEU A 95 -6.01 -22.08 -10.33
C LEU A 95 -5.91 -22.16 -11.85
N ALA A 96 -4.94 -21.47 -12.46
CA ALA A 96 -4.71 -21.47 -13.90
C ALA A 96 -4.33 -22.85 -14.43
N ILE A 97 -3.48 -23.60 -13.71
CA ILE A 97 -3.16 -25.00 -14.04
C ILE A 97 -4.42 -25.85 -13.97
N GLY A 98 -5.24 -25.71 -12.91
CA GLY A 98 -6.49 -26.45 -12.77
C GLY A 98 -7.45 -26.20 -13.93
N VAL A 99 -7.66 -24.93 -14.32
CA VAL A 99 -8.50 -24.57 -15.46
C VAL A 99 -7.90 -25.06 -16.78
N ALA A 100 -6.59 -24.96 -16.97
CA ALA A 100 -5.94 -25.44 -18.18
C ALA A 100 -6.10 -26.96 -18.33
N GLN A 101 -5.92 -27.73 -17.25
CA GLN A 101 -6.12 -29.18 -17.26
C GLN A 101 -7.59 -29.55 -17.54
N LEU A 102 -8.54 -28.80 -17.00
CA LEU A 102 -9.95 -28.96 -17.32
C LEU A 102 -10.23 -28.68 -18.79
N ALA A 103 -9.70 -27.59 -19.33
CA ALA A 103 -9.89 -27.18 -20.72
C ALA A 103 -9.33 -28.24 -21.69
N LEU A 104 -8.14 -28.77 -21.42
CA LEU A 104 -7.50 -29.82 -22.23
C LEU A 104 -8.30 -31.13 -22.26
N ARG A 105 -9.06 -31.46 -21.22
CA ARG A 105 -9.92 -32.66 -21.19
C ARG A 105 -11.20 -32.54 -22.03
N THR A 106 -11.59 -31.32 -22.41
CA THR A 106 -12.91 -31.05 -22.99
C THR A 106 -12.90 -30.98 -24.52
N GLY A 107 -11.72 -31.11 -25.14
CA GLY A 107 -11.52 -31.14 -26.59
C GLY A 107 -11.30 -29.75 -27.21
N ARG A 108 -10.75 -29.74 -28.45
CA ARG A 108 -10.21 -28.54 -29.13
C ARG A 108 -11.21 -27.39 -29.34
N VAL A 109 -12.50 -27.69 -29.47
CA VAL A 109 -13.54 -26.66 -29.70
C VAL A 109 -13.98 -26.02 -28.38
N VAL A 110 -14.01 -26.79 -27.29
CA VAL A 110 -14.50 -26.33 -25.98
C VAL A 110 -13.39 -25.71 -25.13
N GLU A 111 -12.14 -26.09 -25.37
CA GLU A 111 -10.96 -25.53 -24.71
C GLU A 111 -10.91 -23.98 -24.70
N PRO A 112 -11.01 -23.28 -25.85
CA PRO A 112 -10.99 -21.81 -25.86
C PRO A 112 -12.21 -21.17 -25.18
N ILE A 113 -13.36 -21.86 -25.18
CA ILE A 113 -14.58 -21.39 -24.51
C ILE A 113 -14.39 -21.40 -22.99
N ILE A 114 -13.83 -22.49 -22.44
CA ILE A 114 -13.52 -22.60 -21.01
C ILE A 114 -12.50 -21.53 -20.59
N VAL A 115 -11.44 -21.33 -21.38
CA VAL A 115 -10.44 -20.28 -21.13
C VAL A 115 -11.10 -18.89 -21.13
N GLY A 116 -11.93 -18.57 -22.13
CA GLY A 116 -12.63 -17.28 -22.20
C GLY A 116 -13.56 -17.03 -21.01
N ILE A 117 -14.37 -18.03 -20.65
CA ILE A 117 -15.29 -17.95 -19.50
C ILE A 117 -14.53 -17.74 -18.19
N SER A 118 -13.41 -18.46 -18.00
CA SER A 118 -12.60 -18.32 -16.78
C SER A 118 -11.97 -16.94 -16.61
N ILE A 119 -11.47 -16.33 -17.70
CA ILE A 119 -10.94 -14.97 -17.71
C ILE A 119 -12.05 -13.97 -17.36
N PHE A 120 -13.25 -14.17 -17.90
CA PHE A 120 -14.40 -13.31 -17.60
C PHE A 120 -14.78 -13.33 -16.12
N PHE A 121 -14.82 -14.52 -15.48
CA PHE A 121 -15.12 -14.63 -14.05
C PHE A 121 -14.05 -13.96 -13.17
N ILE A 122 -12.77 -14.21 -13.44
CA ILE A 122 -11.67 -13.62 -12.65
C ILE A 122 -11.61 -12.10 -12.87
N GLY A 123 -11.85 -11.64 -14.09
CA GLY A 123 -11.97 -10.21 -14.42
C GLY A 123 -13.11 -9.54 -13.68
N SER A 124 -14.27 -10.19 -13.61
CA SER A 124 -15.44 -9.69 -12.88
C SER A 124 -15.14 -9.57 -11.38
N ILE A 125 -14.55 -10.60 -10.78
CA ILE A 125 -14.16 -10.59 -9.36
C ILE A 125 -13.15 -9.46 -9.08
N SER A 126 -12.11 -9.34 -9.90
CA SER A 126 -11.10 -8.28 -9.72
C SER A 126 -11.66 -6.88 -9.92
N SER A 127 -12.61 -6.69 -10.84
CA SER A 127 -13.24 -5.39 -11.10
C SER A 127 -14.11 -4.94 -9.92
N ILE A 128 -14.86 -5.88 -9.34
CA ILE A 128 -15.70 -5.60 -8.17
C ILE A 128 -14.84 -5.25 -6.96
N SER A 129 -13.74 -5.96 -6.72
CA SER A 129 -12.85 -5.67 -5.58
C SER A 129 -12.17 -4.30 -5.66
N SER A 130 -11.97 -3.73 -6.86
CA SER A 130 -11.36 -2.41 -7.04
C SER A 130 -12.39 -1.26 -7.01
N SER A 131 -13.68 -1.56 -6.91
CA SER A 131 -14.78 -0.60 -7.03
C SER A 131 -15.29 -0.13 -5.66
N THR A 132 -14.44 -0.11 -4.63
CA THR A 132 -14.89 0.19 -3.26
C THR A 132 -14.94 1.70 -2.97
N GLU A 133 -14.39 2.57 -3.83
CA GLU A 133 -14.27 4.01 -3.52
C GLU A 133 -15.22 4.97 -4.28
N LYS A 134 -16.15 4.51 -5.13
CA LYS A 134 -17.03 5.45 -5.87
C LYS A 134 -18.50 5.10 -5.79
N LYS A 135 -19.14 5.51 -4.69
CA LYS A 135 -20.61 5.46 -4.51
C LYS A 135 -21.42 6.26 -5.55
N CYS A 136 -20.81 7.05 -6.45
CA CYS A 136 -21.56 7.93 -7.38
C CYS A 136 -21.36 7.68 -8.90
N ILE A 137 -20.48 6.78 -9.35
CA ILE A 137 -20.21 6.61 -10.80
C ILE A 137 -20.89 5.36 -11.43
N TYR A 138 -21.41 4.43 -10.63
CA TYR A 138 -21.91 3.13 -11.11
C TYR A 138 -23.40 3.06 -11.48
N ALA A 139 -24.02 4.19 -11.84
CA ALA A 139 -25.41 4.17 -12.33
C ALA A 139 -25.51 3.65 -13.79
N ASN A 140 -24.47 3.83 -14.63
CA ASN A 140 -24.58 3.59 -16.08
C ASN A 140 -23.87 2.32 -16.61
N VAL A 141 -23.02 1.65 -15.82
CA VAL A 141 -22.34 0.39 -16.23
C VAL A 141 -23.13 -0.86 -15.76
N LYS A 142 -24.22 -0.64 -15.02
CA LYS A 142 -25.02 -1.67 -14.35
C LYS A 142 -25.83 -2.60 -15.29
N GLN A 143 -25.89 -2.30 -16.59
CA GLN A 143 -26.89 -2.91 -17.47
C GLN A 143 -26.45 -4.18 -18.22
N LEU A 144 -25.14 -4.52 -18.30
CA LEU A 144 -24.71 -5.58 -19.24
C LEU A 144 -24.37 -6.94 -18.61
N CYS A 145 -24.18 -7.05 -17.29
CA CYS A 145 -23.81 -8.33 -16.65
C CYS A 145 -24.62 -8.55 -15.36
N ALA A 146 -25.82 -9.05 -15.54
CA ALA A 146 -26.86 -9.15 -14.51
C ALA A 146 -26.54 -10.12 -13.36
N GLY A 147 -26.77 -9.65 -12.13
CA GLY A 147 -27.80 -10.23 -11.26
C GLY A 147 -27.39 -11.23 -10.17
N ALA A 148 -26.45 -12.14 -10.41
CA ALA A 148 -26.16 -13.20 -9.43
C ALA A 148 -25.09 -12.81 -8.39
N ILE A 149 -24.07 -12.07 -8.80
CA ILE A 149 -22.88 -11.80 -7.97
C ILE A 149 -23.12 -10.63 -7.00
N THR A 150 -23.94 -9.66 -7.38
CA THR A 150 -24.21 -8.45 -6.58
C THR A 150 -24.96 -8.72 -5.27
N SER A 151 -25.68 -9.84 -5.16
CA SER A 151 -26.45 -10.20 -3.96
C SER A 151 -25.59 -10.84 -2.87
N PHE A 152 -24.51 -11.53 -3.23
CA PHE A 152 -23.59 -12.16 -2.26
C PHE A 152 -22.62 -11.16 -1.62
N MET A 153 -22.41 -10.00 -2.24
CA MET A 153 -21.29 -9.09 -1.91
C MET A 153 -21.67 -7.87 -1.07
N LYS A 154 -22.94 -7.71 -0.66
CA LYS A 154 -23.35 -6.71 0.34
C LYS A 154 -22.78 -6.97 1.75
N LEU A 155 -22.03 -8.06 1.94
CA LEU A 155 -21.65 -8.57 3.26
C LEU A 155 -20.20 -8.24 3.69
N TRP A 156 -19.31 -7.73 2.83
CA TRP A 156 -17.88 -7.58 3.17
C TRP A 156 -17.28 -6.20 2.79
N PRO A 157 -17.25 -5.23 3.72
CA PRO A 157 -16.67 -3.90 3.48
C PRO A 157 -15.13 -3.79 3.62
N SER A 158 -14.39 -4.88 3.89
CA SER A 158 -12.97 -4.81 4.33
C SER A 158 -11.87 -5.08 3.28
N PHE A 159 -12.13 -4.99 1.96
CA PHE A 159 -11.12 -5.38 0.94
C PHE A 159 -10.25 -4.22 0.38
N ILE A 160 -10.40 -3.00 0.87
CA ILE A 160 -9.63 -1.80 0.45
C ILE A 160 -8.10 -2.01 0.43
N PRO A 161 -7.45 -2.66 1.42
CA PRO A 161 -6.00 -2.86 1.36
C PRO A 161 -5.53 -3.89 0.32
N TYR A 162 -6.45 -4.63 -0.33
CA TYR A 162 -6.13 -5.73 -1.24
C TYR A 162 -6.36 -5.42 -2.73
N GLU A 163 -6.79 -4.21 -3.09
CA GLU A 163 -7.11 -3.84 -4.49
C GLU A 163 -5.95 -4.10 -5.45
N TYR A 164 -4.73 -3.79 -5.02
CA TYR A 164 -3.51 -4.09 -5.78
C TYR A 164 -3.33 -5.59 -6.02
N GLY A 165 -3.62 -6.42 -5.01
CA GLY A 165 -3.51 -7.87 -5.08
C GLY A 165 -4.44 -8.47 -6.13
N PHE A 166 -5.69 -8.02 -6.19
CA PHE A 166 -6.67 -8.49 -7.17
C PHE A 166 -6.24 -8.18 -8.62
N ARG A 167 -5.73 -6.98 -8.89
CA ARG A 167 -5.23 -6.61 -10.22
C ARG A 167 -4.04 -7.48 -10.63
N VAL A 168 -3.11 -7.73 -9.71
CA VAL A 168 -1.96 -8.60 -9.97
C VAL A 168 -2.38 -10.05 -10.23
N VAL A 169 -3.36 -10.56 -9.48
CA VAL A 169 -3.95 -11.89 -9.69
C VAL A 169 -4.56 -11.99 -11.10
N LEU A 170 -5.39 -11.02 -11.50
CA LEU A 170 -6.01 -11.01 -12.83
C LEU A 170 -4.96 -11.02 -13.95
N TYR A 171 -4.00 -10.09 -13.93
CA TYR A 171 -2.97 -10.04 -14.98
C TYR A 171 -2.11 -11.31 -15.01
N THR A 172 -1.74 -11.84 -13.84
CA THR A 172 -0.97 -13.09 -13.75
C THR A 172 -1.76 -14.26 -14.31
N TYR A 173 -3.06 -14.34 -14.01
CA TYR A 173 -3.94 -15.39 -14.53
C TYR A 173 -4.00 -15.35 -16.05
N CYS A 174 -4.29 -14.17 -16.61
CA CYS A 174 -4.34 -13.98 -18.06
C CYS A 174 -3.02 -14.36 -18.73
N LEU A 175 -1.89 -13.96 -18.15
CA LEU A 175 -0.57 -14.30 -18.69
C LEU A 175 -0.31 -15.82 -18.66
N ILE A 176 -0.63 -16.51 -17.57
CA ILE A 176 -0.43 -17.97 -17.45
C ILE A 176 -1.38 -18.74 -18.37
N ILE A 177 -2.67 -18.39 -18.41
CA ILE A 177 -3.66 -19.12 -19.20
C ILE A 177 -3.43 -18.91 -20.71
N VAL A 178 -3.14 -17.68 -21.15
CA VAL A 178 -2.88 -17.38 -22.57
C VAL A 178 -1.55 -17.96 -23.02
N SER A 179 -0.50 -17.81 -22.21
CA SER A 179 0.82 -18.38 -22.54
C SER A 179 0.79 -19.91 -22.48
N GLY A 180 0.06 -20.49 -21.53
CA GLY A 180 -0.15 -21.94 -21.42
C GLY A 180 -0.89 -22.51 -22.63
N TYR A 181 -1.92 -21.81 -23.11
CA TYR A 181 -2.66 -22.17 -24.32
C TYR A 181 -1.78 -22.11 -25.58
N ARG A 182 -0.88 -21.11 -25.68
CA ARG A 182 0.03 -20.96 -26.84
C ARG A 182 1.22 -21.93 -26.82
N MET A 183 1.79 -22.20 -25.64
CA MET A 183 2.98 -23.05 -25.46
C MET A 183 2.62 -24.55 -25.31
N GLY A 184 1.35 -24.88 -25.09
CA GLY A 184 0.87 -26.27 -24.93
C GLY A 184 1.24 -26.95 -23.61
N ASN A 185 2.09 -26.33 -22.77
CA ASN A 185 2.54 -26.87 -21.48
C ASN A 185 2.22 -25.89 -20.33
N PRO A 186 0.98 -25.90 -19.79
CA PRO A 186 0.54 -24.92 -18.80
C PRO A 186 1.31 -24.98 -17.47
N ILE A 187 1.76 -26.17 -17.07
CA ILE A 187 2.53 -26.38 -15.83
C ILE A 187 3.90 -25.70 -15.92
N ARG A 188 4.65 -25.97 -16.99
CA ARG A 188 5.98 -25.37 -17.19
C ARG A 188 5.89 -23.85 -17.26
N THR A 189 4.94 -23.33 -18.04
CA THR A 189 4.66 -21.89 -18.12
C THR A 189 4.37 -21.28 -16.76
N ALA A 190 3.51 -21.91 -15.94
CA ALA A 190 3.20 -21.42 -14.61
C ALA A 190 4.43 -21.44 -13.68
N MET A 191 5.26 -22.49 -13.73
CA MET A 191 6.48 -22.58 -12.92
C MET A 191 7.49 -21.51 -13.31
N ASP A 192 7.75 -21.30 -14.60
CA ASP A 192 8.66 -20.26 -15.08
C ASP A 192 8.20 -18.87 -14.60
N ARG A 193 6.88 -18.61 -14.61
CA ARG A 193 6.32 -17.37 -14.04
C ARG A 193 6.56 -17.26 -12.53
N LEU A 194 6.33 -18.32 -11.77
CA LEU A 194 6.54 -18.31 -10.32
C LEU A 194 8.00 -18.08 -9.94
N TYR A 195 8.94 -18.72 -10.64
CA TYR A 195 10.37 -18.48 -10.44
C TYR A 195 10.75 -17.04 -10.77
N SER A 196 10.24 -16.49 -11.88
CA SER A 196 10.47 -15.08 -12.23
C SER A 196 9.98 -14.13 -11.13
N ILE A 197 8.83 -14.42 -10.49
CA ILE A 197 8.29 -13.62 -9.39
C ILE A 197 9.16 -13.75 -8.15
N ALA A 198 9.55 -14.96 -7.79
CA ALA A 198 10.39 -15.23 -6.63
C ALA A 198 11.74 -14.50 -6.72
N ILE A 199 12.42 -14.59 -7.86
CA ILE A 199 13.70 -13.91 -8.12
C ILE A 199 13.53 -12.39 -7.98
N ARG A 200 12.47 -11.81 -8.57
CA ARG A 200 12.20 -10.37 -8.46
C ARG A 200 11.94 -9.91 -7.03
N THR A 201 11.13 -10.65 -6.29
CA THR A 201 10.85 -10.36 -4.88
C THR A 201 12.14 -10.44 -4.06
N PHE A 202 12.97 -11.45 -4.32
CA PHE A 202 14.24 -11.62 -3.64
C PHE A 202 15.20 -10.46 -3.91
N VAL A 203 15.38 -10.05 -5.18
CA VAL A 203 16.25 -8.92 -5.53
C VAL A 203 15.75 -7.62 -4.90
N ALA A 204 14.44 -7.36 -4.95
CA ALA A 204 13.85 -6.16 -4.33
C ALA A 204 14.05 -6.12 -2.80
N LEU A 205 13.91 -7.26 -2.13
CA LEU A 205 14.15 -7.38 -0.69
C LEU A 205 15.64 -7.22 -0.35
N PHE A 206 16.52 -7.86 -1.11
CA PHE A 206 17.96 -7.80 -0.92
C PHE A 206 18.47 -6.35 -0.98
N VAL A 207 18.04 -5.60 -2.01
CA VAL A 207 18.39 -4.17 -2.14
C VAL A 207 17.83 -3.35 -0.99
N ASN A 208 16.59 -3.62 -0.54
CA ASN A 208 15.96 -2.86 0.54
C ASN A 208 16.59 -3.07 1.92
N VAL A 209 17.00 -4.31 2.21
CA VAL A 209 17.60 -4.68 3.50
C VAL A 209 19.06 -4.24 3.58
N LEU A 210 19.83 -4.37 2.50
CA LEU A 210 21.27 -4.10 2.53
C LEU A 210 21.63 -2.62 2.35
N LEU A 211 20.83 -1.85 1.62
CA LEU A 211 21.13 -0.44 1.37
C LEU A 211 20.29 0.42 2.29
N PHE A 212 20.89 0.94 3.36
CA PHE A 212 20.30 1.92 4.28
C PHE A 212 18.84 1.58 4.68
N PRO A 213 18.60 0.47 5.39
CA PRO A 213 17.24 0.02 5.69
C PRO A 213 16.45 1.13 6.39
N ILE A 214 15.25 1.39 5.88
CA ILE A 214 14.32 2.34 6.49
C ILE A 214 13.21 1.52 7.13
N TRP A 215 13.22 1.46 8.45
CA TRP A 215 12.29 0.64 9.21
C TRP A 215 10.96 1.35 9.44
N SER A 216 9.87 0.60 9.40
CA SER A 216 8.52 1.10 9.66
C SER A 216 8.32 1.43 11.13
N GLY A 217 8.94 0.66 12.03
CA GLY A 217 8.78 0.87 13.48
C GLY A 217 9.29 2.22 13.98
N GLU A 218 10.46 2.64 13.51
CA GLU A 218 11.03 3.94 13.85
C GLU A 218 10.18 5.09 13.29
N GLN A 219 9.62 4.93 12.10
CA GLN A 219 8.74 5.94 11.49
C GLN A 219 7.41 6.04 12.21
N LEU A 220 6.81 4.90 12.54
CA LEU A 220 5.55 4.85 13.27
C LEU A 220 5.69 5.53 14.63
N LEU A 221 6.76 5.23 15.37
CA LEU A 221 6.98 5.88 16.67
C LEU A 221 7.17 7.39 16.53
N LYS A 222 7.92 7.84 15.54
CA LYS A 222 8.13 9.26 15.27
C LYS A 222 6.81 9.97 14.96
N GLU A 223 6.01 9.37 14.09
CA GLU A 223 4.71 9.90 13.68
C GLU A 223 3.72 9.92 14.85
N PHE A 224 3.72 8.86 15.66
CA PHE A 224 2.93 8.77 16.89
C PHE A 224 3.28 9.90 17.87
N VAL A 225 4.58 10.11 18.15
CA VAL A 225 5.03 11.20 19.03
C VAL A 225 4.64 12.57 18.46
N ASP A 226 4.82 12.78 17.16
CA ASP A 226 4.43 14.03 16.50
C ASP A 226 2.91 14.27 16.61
N ASN A 227 2.08 13.24 16.47
CA ASN A 227 0.64 13.31 16.70
C ASN A 227 0.26 13.72 18.11
N PHE A 228 0.90 13.14 19.13
CA PHE A 228 0.65 13.53 20.53
C PHE A 228 1.04 14.98 20.78
N ASN A 229 2.14 15.44 20.20
CA ASN A 229 2.55 16.85 20.30
C ASN A 229 1.56 17.78 19.60
N LEU A 230 1.03 17.40 18.43
CA LEU A 230 0.00 18.16 17.73
C LEU A 230 -1.30 18.22 18.54
N LEU A 231 -1.71 17.10 19.14
CA LEU A 231 -2.89 17.04 20.00
C LEU A 231 -2.72 17.91 21.25
N ALA A 232 -1.56 17.85 21.89
CA ALA A 232 -1.24 18.69 23.05
C ALA A 232 -1.26 20.17 22.69
N ALA A 233 -0.67 20.56 21.55
CA ALA A 233 -0.68 21.94 21.08
C ALA A 233 -2.09 22.43 20.71
N ALA A 234 -2.93 21.56 20.14
CA ALA A 234 -4.33 21.87 19.87
C ALA A 234 -5.12 22.09 21.17
N LEU A 235 -4.92 21.21 22.16
CA LEU A 235 -5.55 21.32 23.47
C LEU A 235 -5.11 22.61 24.19
N GLU A 236 -3.81 22.93 24.16
CA GLU A 236 -3.25 24.16 24.75
C GLU A 236 -3.88 25.41 24.13
N GLU A 237 -4.05 25.45 22.81
CA GLU A 237 -4.70 26.55 22.11
C GLU A 237 -6.20 26.67 22.44
N CYS A 238 -6.91 25.53 22.58
CA CYS A 238 -8.30 25.51 23.03
C CYS A 238 -8.45 26.04 24.46
N VAL A 239 -7.61 25.58 25.39
CA VAL A 239 -7.63 26.01 26.80
C VAL A 239 -7.26 27.49 26.91
N LYS A 240 -6.28 27.96 26.14
CA LYS A 240 -5.91 29.38 26.12
C LYS A 240 -7.07 30.27 25.66
N ARG A 241 -7.77 29.88 24.58
CA ARG A 241 -8.97 30.59 24.12
C ARG A 241 -10.08 30.60 25.17
N TYR A 242 -10.30 29.46 25.82
CA TYR A 242 -11.30 29.35 26.89
C TYR A 242 -11.01 30.29 28.07
N LEU A 243 -9.73 30.42 28.46
CA LEU A 243 -9.31 31.29 29.56
C LEU A 243 -9.26 32.78 29.19
N GLU A 244 -9.08 33.12 27.91
CA GLU A 244 -9.08 34.51 27.43
C GLU A 244 -10.50 35.08 27.22
N ASP A 245 -11.52 34.22 27.14
CA ASP A 245 -12.90 34.56 26.78
C ASP A 245 -13.86 34.61 28.00
N GLU A 246 -13.42 35.16 29.14
CA GLU A 246 -14.26 35.39 30.34
C GLU A 246 -15.44 36.38 30.11
N GLY A 247 -15.81 36.71 28.86
CA GLY A 247 -16.75 37.78 28.51
C GLY A 247 -17.96 37.41 27.65
N LEU A 248 -18.11 36.17 27.17
CA LEU A 248 -19.25 35.77 26.32
C LEU A 248 -20.01 34.55 26.88
N ASP A 249 -21.33 34.61 26.74
CA ASP A 249 -22.30 33.65 27.27
C ASP A 249 -21.95 32.20 26.86
N HIS A 250 -21.89 31.30 27.84
CA HIS A 250 -21.48 29.88 27.73
C HIS A 250 -22.17 29.07 26.61
N GLN A 251 -23.30 29.58 26.09
CA GLN A 251 -24.16 28.92 25.11
C GLN A 251 -23.65 29.05 23.65
N GLU A 252 -22.89 30.10 23.30
CA GLU A 252 -22.34 30.27 21.94
C GLU A 252 -21.09 29.41 21.71
N PHE A 253 -20.21 29.30 22.71
CA PHE A 253 -19.00 28.47 22.65
C PHE A 253 -19.34 26.99 22.47
N THR A 254 -20.34 26.51 23.22
CA THR A 254 -20.79 25.11 23.16
C THR A 254 -21.49 24.80 21.83
N LYS A 255 -22.21 25.78 21.24
CA LYS A 255 -22.82 25.65 19.91
C LYS A 255 -21.78 25.70 18.78
N ALA A 256 -20.77 26.57 18.86
CA ALA A 256 -19.70 26.63 17.87
C ALA A 256 -18.86 25.34 17.82
N MET A 257 -18.78 24.62 18.95
CA MET A 257 -18.09 23.33 19.04
C MET A 257 -18.98 22.12 18.64
N LEU A 258 -20.32 22.24 18.72
CA LEU A 258 -21.29 21.16 18.42
C LEU A 258 -21.96 21.27 17.03
N LEU A 259 -22.01 22.45 16.41
CA LEU A 259 -22.60 22.65 15.08
C LEU A 259 -21.49 22.81 14.03
N ASP A 260 -21.17 21.67 13.44
CA ASP A 260 -20.55 21.45 12.14
C ASP A 260 -21.05 22.45 11.07
N GLU A 261 -20.32 23.54 10.81
CA GLU A 261 -20.32 24.26 9.51
C GLU A 261 -19.21 25.34 9.43
N PHE A 262 -17.92 24.98 9.49
CA PHE A 262 -16.86 25.86 8.95
C PHE A 262 -15.73 25.04 8.30
N PRO A 263 -15.72 24.87 6.97
CA PRO A 263 -14.66 24.16 6.26
C PRO A 263 -13.26 24.83 6.36
N ASP A 264 -13.18 26.06 6.91
CA ASP A 264 -11.94 26.82 7.07
C ASP A 264 -11.38 26.86 8.51
N GLU A 265 -12.06 26.25 9.47
CA GLU A 265 -11.69 26.24 10.90
C GLU A 265 -10.32 25.53 11.14
N PRO A 266 -9.39 26.12 11.89
CA PRO A 266 -8.09 25.50 12.17
C PRO A 266 -8.22 24.17 12.94
N ALA A 267 -9.29 23.99 13.71
CA ALA A 267 -9.57 22.75 14.44
C ALA A 267 -9.96 21.58 13.52
N TYR A 268 -10.78 21.83 12.48
CA TYR A 268 -11.18 20.81 11.51
C TYR A 268 -10.00 20.33 10.66
N ARG A 269 -9.11 21.25 10.23
CA ARG A 269 -7.86 20.88 9.53
C ARG A 269 -6.93 20.05 10.43
N LYS A 270 -6.84 20.38 11.72
CA LYS A 270 -6.07 19.58 12.69
C LYS A 270 -6.68 18.18 12.83
N TRP A 271 -8.00 18.06 12.88
CA TRP A 271 -8.69 16.78 12.95
C TRP A 271 -8.53 15.94 11.68
N GLN A 272 -8.65 16.54 10.49
CA GLN A 272 -8.35 15.88 9.21
C GLN A 272 -6.88 15.42 9.12
N ALA A 273 -5.94 16.23 9.64
CA ALA A 273 -4.55 15.82 9.71
C ALA A 273 -4.39 14.61 10.64
N ILE A 274 -5.05 14.60 11.81
CA ILE A 274 -5.03 13.48 12.76
C ILE A 274 -5.61 12.20 12.12
N SER A 275 -6.74 12.28 11.42
CA SER A 275 -7.36 11.11 10.79
C SER A 275 -6.52 10.54 9.64
N HIS A 276 -5.89 11.41 8.83
CA HIS A 276 -4.94 10.99 7.80
C HIS A 276 -3.70 10.32 8.41
N VAL A 277 -3.20 10.83 9.53
CA VAL A 277 -2.06 10.22 10.22
C VAL A 277 -2.46 8.89 10.88
N GLU A 278 -3.67 8.74 11.41
CA GLU A 278 -4.18 7.48 11.94
C GLU A 278 -4.18 6.39 10.86
N PHE A 279 -4.65 6.71 9.65
CA PHE A 279 -4.62 5.81 8.50
C PHE A 279 -3.19 5.39 8.11
N ILE A 280 -2.25 6.35 8.01
CA ILE A 280 -0.84 6.07 7.73
C ILE A 280 -0.23 5.20 8.85
N GLY A 281 -0.59 5.49 10.10
CA GLY A 281 -0.17 4.72 11.27
C GLY A 281 -0.60 3.27 11.19
N GLN A 282 -1.81 2.97 10.74
CA GLN A 282 -2.27 1.59 10.54
C GLN A 282 -1.48 0.84 9.45
N ILE A 283 -1.15 1.50 8.34
CA ILE A 283 -0.31 0.91 7.28
C ILE A 283 1.08 0.59 7.84
N GLN A 284 1.67 1.54 8.57
CA GLN A 284 3.00 1.37 9.17
C GLN A 284 3.01 0.29 10.26
N ALA A 285 1.96 0.19 11.07
CA ALA A 285 1.80 -0.85 12.09
C ALA A 285 1.65 -2.26 11.48
N ASN A 286 0.91 -2.39 10.38
CA ASN A 286 0.87 -3.65 9.65
C ASN A 286 2.25 -4.02 9.07
N ALA A 287 3.04 -3.03 8.63
CA ALA A 287 4.38 -3.25 8.13
C ALA A 287 5.38 -3.66 9.22
N THR A 288 5.24 -3.17 10.47
CA THR A 288 6.16 -3.54 11.57
C THR A 288 6.15 -5.02 11.91
N LYS A 289 5.03 -5.72 11.68
CA LYS A 289 4.93 -7.18 11.89
C LYS A 289 5.91 -7.99 11.04
N TRP A 290 6.33 -7.43 9.90
CA TRP A 290 7.21 -8.09 8.95
C TRP A 290 8.70 -7.75 9.16
N GLU A 291 9.02 -6.92 10.15
CA GLU A 291 10.38 -6.49 10.44
C GLU A 291 10.94 -7.33 11.62
N PRO A 292 12.24 -7.68 11.62
CA PRO A 292 12.87 -8.30 12.78
C PRO A 292 12.82 -7.35 13.97
N PRO A 293 12.80 -7.83 15.23
CA PRO A 293 12.80 -6.95 16.39
C PRO A 293 14.10 -6.15 16.44
N HIS A 294 14.01 -4.82 16.42
CA HIS A 294 15.16 -3.92 16.49
C HIS A 294 14.81 -2.66 17.29
N GLY A 295 15.82 -2.06 17.95
CA GLY A 295 15.69 -0.80 18.68
C GLY A 295 15.68 -0.92 20.21
N PRO A 296 15.52 0.21 20.93
CA PRO A 296 15.55 0.28 22.39
C PRO A 296 14.41 -0.55 23.05
N PRO A 297 14.55 -0.96 24.33
CA PRO A 297 13.60 -1.87 25.00
C PRO A 297 12.14 -1.40 25.00
N LEU A 298 11.91 -0.08 25.05
CA LEU A 298 10.59 0.56 25.00
C LEU A 298 9.88 0.40 23.63
N LEU A 299 10.66 0.32 22.56
CA LEU A 299 10.18 0.12 21.19
C LEU A 299 9.76 -1.33 20.96
N LEU A 300 10.48 -2.26 21.60
CA LEU A 300 10.19 -3.70 21.61
C LEU A 300 8.88 -4.06 22.33
N SER A 301 8.47 -3.30 23.36
CA SER A 301 7.19 -3.52 24.04
C SER A 301 5.99 -3.05 23.23
N MET A 302 6.09 -1.96 22.47
CA MET A 302 5.00 -1.48 21.62
C MET A 302 4.77 -2.37 20.41
N VAL A 303 5.84 -2.83 19.74
CA VAL A 303 5.74 -3.75 18.58
C VAL A 303 5.12 -5.10 18.96
N ARG A 304 5.16 -5.51 20.23
CA ARG A 304 4.59 -6.79 20.70
C ARG A 304 3.11 -6.69 21.12
N VAL A 305 2.57 -5.48 21.25
CA VAL A 305 1.18 -5.20 21.67
C VAL A 305 0.27 -4.89 20.47
N CYS A 306 0.84 -4.46 19.33
CA CYS A 306 0.14 -4.38 18.04
C CYS A 306 0.19 -5.71 17.28
#